data_AF-A0A2E6EJE1-F1
#
_entry.id   AF-A0A2E6EJE1-F1
#
_cell.length_a   1.000
_cell.length_b   1.000
_cell.length_c   1.000
_cell.angle_alpha   90.00
_cell.angle_beta   90.00
_cell.angle_gamma   90.00
#
_symmetry.space_group_name_H-M   'P 1'
#
loop_
_entity.id
_entity.type
_entity.pdbx_description
1 polymer ?
#
loop_
_entity_poly.entity_id
_entity_poly.type
_entity_poly.pdbx_seq_one_letter_code
_entity_poly.pdbx_strand_id
1 'polypeptide(L)'
;MPVPSVRGTFVFLAILSLVAGCKAADKSAPGDESAAAAEAGAEAAGAPDPADAAAEAAMAEVPTKIDISNLKTEGRMAMFVPAPTEFQAALKASNVKIDIRKLVKDSPRSLEGKNRSILALETGVRLSNLLLSVQAADKAEVIRRIGLAREGVEALGMPPEVLEGIDSTLKDYEGGTVSDTELGPVLDILAKGIRDDLEDQADPTLATLVEAGGWVQGVYLLATALGEQGVTGDAAGLLHQPTVLAHFTRFIKESDAGRAGDKDVVAVIAELDKMQAIASKPELTTDDVKAVAAHTAAILAWF
;
A
#
# COMPACT_ATOMS: atom_id res chain seq x y z
N MET A 1 -10.05 -37.43 17.25
CA MET A 1 -11.03 -37.32 16.16
C MET A 1 -10.57 -36.17 15.26
N PRO A 2 -10.29 -36.41 13.97
CA PRO A 2 -9.82 -35.34 13.08
C PRO A 2 -11.02 -34.57 12.52
N VAL A 3 -10.92 -33.23 12.53
CA VAL A 3 -11.89 -32.31 11.93
C VAL A 3 -11.50 -32.10 10.46
N PRO A 4 -12.44 -32.10 9.49
CA PRO A 4 -12.09 -31.92 8.09
C PRO A 4 -11.76 -30.45 7.79
N SER A 5 -10.63 -30.23 7.13
CA SER A 5 -10.22 -28.96 6.53
C SER A 5 -11.07 -28.69 5.29
N VAL A 6 -11.81 -27.58 5.29
CA VAL A 6 -12.53 -27.07 4.13
C VAL A 6 -11.55 -26.22 3.34
N ARG A 7 -11.08 -26.75 2.20
CA ARG A 7 -10.30 -25.97 1.22
C ARG A 7 -11.26 -25.04 0.49
N GLY A 8 -11.09 -23.74 0.68
CA GLY A 8 -11.73 -22.70 -0.12
C GLY A 8 -11.14 -22.69 -1.53
N THR A 9 -11.97 -22.96 -2.52
CA THR A 9 -11.60 -22.87 -3.95
C THR A 9 -11.58 -21.41 -4.35
N PHE A 10 -10.41 -20.82 -4.55
CA PHE A 10 -10.27 -19.53 -5.22
C PHE A 10 -10.47 -19.72 -6.72
N VAL A 11 -11.43 -18.99 -7.29
CA VAL A 11 -11.71 -18.96 -8.73
C VAL A 11 -10.85 -17.86 -9.35
N PHE A 12 -9.78 -18.24 -10.03
CA PHE A 12 -9.03 -17.34 -10.92
C PHE A 12 -9.82 -17.14 -12.22
N LEU A 13 -10.15 -15.89 -12.54
CA LEU A 13 -10.80 -15.51 -13.78
C LEU A 13 -9.73 -15.42 -14.89
N ALA A 14 -9.67 -16.42 -15.76
CA ALA A 14 -8.80 -16.41 -16.94
C ALA A 14 -9.43 -15.57 -18.06
N ILE A 15 -8.75 -14.49 -18.47
CA ILE A 15 -9.13 -13.72 -19.66
C ILE A 15 -8.57 -14.43 -20.89
N LEU A 16 -9.49 -14.94 -21.73
CA LEU A 16 -9.21 -15.68 -22.95
C LEU A 16 -9.00 -14.71 -24.13
N SER A 17 -7.78 -14.62 -24.64
CA SER A 17 -7.46 -13.91 -25.89
C SER A 17 -7.96 -14.70 -27.11
N LEU A 18 -8.93 -14.16 -27.84
CA LEU A 18 -9.35 -14.69 -29.13
C LEU A 18 -8.47 -14.12 -30.24
N VAL A 19 -7.57 -14.96 -30.77
CA VAL A 19 -6.91 -14.75 -32.06
C VAL A 19 -7.79 -15.37 -33.13
N ALA A 20 -8.24 -14.56 -34.09
CA ALA A 20 -8.73 -15.04 -35.38
C ALA A 20 -8.12 -14.18 -36.49
N GLY A 21 -7.08 -14.71 -37.13
CA GLY A 21 -6.65 -14.23 -38.43
C GLY A 21 -7.47 -14.88 -39.54
N CYS A 22 -7.75 -14.13 -40.60
CA CYS A 22 -7.84 -14.69 -41.95
C CYS A 22 -7.54 -13.61 -42.99
N LYS A 23 -6.83 -14.04 -44.03
CA LYS A 23 -6.16 -13.28 -45.09
C LYS A 23 -6.87 -13.59 -46.41
N ALA A 24 -7.11 -12.57 -47.25
CA ALA A 24 -6.73 -12.53 -48.68
C ALA A 24 -7.69 -11.71 -49.59
N ALA A 25 -7.03 -10.90 -50.43
CA ALA A 25 -7.24 -10.66 -51.87
C ALA A 25 -8.37 -9.74 -52.39
N ASP A 26 -7.91 -8.55 -52.83
CA ASP A 26 -7.91 -8.00 -54.21
C ASP A 26 -9.18 -7.36 -54.83
N LYS A 27 -8.95 -6.11 -55.29
CA LYS A 27 -9.54 -5.34 -56.42
C LYS A 27 -11.06 -5.23 -56.60
N SER A 28 -11.57 -3.99 -56.50
CA SER A 28 -11.94 -3.12 -57.65
C SER A 28 -12.90 -2.01 -57.20
N ALA A 29 -12.61 -0.77 -57.59
CA ALA A 29 -13.59 0.31 -57.76
C ALA A 29 -13.92 0.42 -59.27
N PRO A 30 -14.86 1.25 -59.78
CA PRO A 30 -15.66 2.30 -59.12
C PRO A 30 -17.16 2.31 -59.53
N GLY A 31 -17.96 3.20 -58.94
CA GLY A 31 -19.33 3.44 -59.39
C GLY A 31 -20.06 4.48 -58.55
N ASP A 32 -20.47 5.55 -59.21
CA ASP A 32 -21.08 6.78 -58.72
C ASP A 32 -22.58 6.63 -58.37
N GLU A 33 -23.13 7.71 -57.81
CA GLU A 33 -24.57 8.10 -57.79
C GLU A 33 -25.55 7.62 -56.68
N SER A 34 -26.00 8.65 -55.94
CA SER A 34 -27.42 9.04 -55.76
C SER A 34 -28.21 8.60 -54.52
N ALA A 35 -28.44 9.62 -53.68
CA ALA A 35 -29.71 10.06 -53.07
C ALA A 35 -30.60 9.13 -52.20
N ALA A 36 -30.75 9.58 -50.95
CA ALA A 36 -32.00 9.75 -50.18
C ALA A 36 -32.85 8.52 -49.82
N ALA A 37 -32.94 8.23 -48.51
CA ALA A 37 -34.18 8.31 -47.73
C ALA A 37 -33.90 8.03 -46.24
N ALA A 38 -34.54 8.81 -45.38
CA ALA A 38 -34.50 8.68 -43.94
C ALA A 38 -35.41 7.54 -43.46
N GLU A 39 -34.94 6.76 -42.49
CA GLU A 39 -35.82 6.16 -41.47
C GLU A 39 -35.18 6.30 -40.08
N ALA A 40 -36.01 6.79 -39.16
CA ALA A 40 -35.69 7.05 -37.78
C ALA A 40 -35.64 5.73 -36.98
N GLY A 41 -34.52 5.51 -36.29
CA GLY A 41 -34.39 4.57 -35.19
C GLY A 41 -33.91 5.33 -33.96
N ALA A 42 -34.83 5.66 -33.06
CA ALA A 42 -34.51 6.21 -31.75
C ALA A 42 -33.91 5.09 -30.88
N GLU A 43 -32.61 5.15 -30.60
CA GLU A 43 -31.97 4.32 -29.58
C GLU A 43 -31.80 5.16 -28.32
N ALA A 44 -32.49 4.73 -27.27
CA ALA A 44 -32.55 5.37 -25.98
C ALA A 44 -31.15 5.39 -25.35
N ALA A 45 -30.70 6.58 -24.95
CA ALA A 45 -29.63 6.74 -23.98
C ALA A 45 -30.06 6.05 -22.68
N GLY A 46 -29.55 4.85 -22.44
CA GLY A 46 -29.66 4.18 -21.15
C GLY A 46 -29.02 5.07 -20.09
N ALA A 47 -29.82 5.45 -19.10
CA ALA A 47 -29.32 6.10 -17.90
C ALA A 47 -28.25 5.19 -17.25
N PRO A 48 -27.16 5.76 -16.71
CA PRO A 48 -26.19 4.98 -15.97
C PRO A 48 -26.89 4.26 -14.81
N ASP A 49 -26.53 3.00 -14.61
CA ASP A 49 -27.05 2.14 -13.57
C ASP A 49 -26.86 2.83 -12.20
N PRO A 50 -27.89 2.94 -11.35
CA PRO A 50 -27.76 3.54 -10.02
C PRO A 50 -26.72 2.84 -9.12
N ALA A 51 -26.23 1.65 -9.51
CA ALA A 51 -25.09 1.00 -8.86
C ALA A 51 -23.73 1.66 -9.17
N ASP A 52 -23.51 2.20 -10.37
CA ASP A 52 -22.26 2.88 -10.74
C ASP A 52 -22.18 4.30 -10.16
N ALA A 53 -23.31 5.00 -10.05
CA ALA A 53 -23.37 6.31 -9.40
C ALA A 53 -23.15 6.23 -7.88
N ALA A 54 -23.45 5.09 -7.25
CA ALA A 54 -23.21 4.86 -5.82
C ALA A 54 -21.74 4.51 -5.53
N ALA A 55 -21.02 3.89 -6.47
CA ALA A 55 -19.59 3.63 -6.36
C ALA A 55 -18.75 4.91 -6.51
N GLU A 56 -19.17 5.82 -7.40
CA GLU A 56 -18.48 7.09 -7.63
C GLU A 56 -18.75 8.13 -6.51
N ALA A 57 -19.92 8.07 -5.87
CA ALA A 57 -20.24 8.91 -4.70
C ALA A 57 -19.54 8.46 -3.41
N ALA A 58 -19.06 7.21 -3.33
CA ALA A 58 -18.32 6.70 -2.18
C ALA A 58 -16.83 7.08 -2.17
N MET A 59 -16.30 7.67 -3.27
CA MET A 59 -14.91 8.12 -3.38
C MET A 59 -14.73 9.64 -3.22
N ALA A 60 -15.79 10.38 -2.86
CA ALA A 60 -15.79 11.85 -2.89
C ALA A 60 -15.71 12.55 -1.52
N GLU A 61 -15.47 11.86 -0.42
CA GLU A 61 -15.17 12.52 0.87
C GLU A 61 -13.96 11.88 1.54
N VAL A 62 -12.78 12.40 1.21
CA VAL A 62 -11.59 12.23 2.06
C VAL A 62 -11.86 13.01 3.36
N PRO A 63 -11.98 12.36 4.53
CA PRO A 63 -12.25 13.04 5.77
C PRO A 63 -11.10 14.01 6.08
N THR A 64 -11.38 15.31 6.12
CA THR A 64 -10.37 16.35 6.38
C THR A 64 -9.89 16.35 7.84
N LYS A 65 -10.48 15.54 8.70
CA LYS A 65 -9.97 15.17 10.04
C LYS A 65 -10.38 13.72 10.36
N ILE A 66 -9.41 12.85 10.57
CA ILE A 66 -9.65 11.51 11.13
C ILE A 66 -10.00 11.70 12.61
N ASP A 67 -11.27 11.53 13.00
CA ASP A 67 -11.69 11.61 14.40
C ASP A 67 -11.47 10.27 15.11
N ILE A 68 -10.33 10.20 15.81
CA ILE A 68 -9.81 9.04 16.53
C ILE A 68 -10.46 8.91 17.94
N SER A 69 -11.26 9.89 18.37
CA SER A 69 -11.67 10.04 19.78
C SER A 69 -12.68 8.98 20.26
N ASN A 70 -13.29 8.20 19.36
CA ASN A 70 -14.39 7.26 19.67
C ASN A 70 -14.03 5.77 19.51
N LEU A 71 -12.76 5.39 19.61
CA LEU A 71 -12.27 4.06 19.26
C LEU A 71 -12.17 3.12 20.48
N LYS A 72 -13.16 2.22 20.64
CA LYS A 72 -13.15 1.18 21.69
C LYS A 72 -13.16 -0.27 21.18
N THR A 73 -12.89 -0.53 19.90
CA THR A 73 -12.75 -1.92 19.40
C THR A 73 -11.56 -2.09 18.48
N GLU A 74 -10.82 -3.19 18.70
CA GLU A 74 -9.53 -3.51 18.07
C GLU A 74 -9.64 -3.68 16.54
N GLY A 75 -10.73 -4.27 16.05
CA GLY A 75 -10.99 -4.41 14.61
C GLY A 75 -11.25 -3.09 13.87
N ARG A 76 -11.49 -1.97 14.58
CA ARG A 76 -11.61 -0.64 13.95
C ARG A 76 -10.28 0.09 13.85
N MET A 77 -9.25 -0.26 14.62
CA MET A 77 -7.98 0.47 14.58
C MET A 77 -7.17 0.16 13.31
N ALA A 78 -7.25 -1.07 12.80
CA ALA A 78 -6.71 -1.45 11.49
C ALA A 78 -7.42 -0.73 10.32
N MET A 79 -8.66 -0.24 10.49
CA MET A 79 -9.36 0.57 9.47
C MET A 79 -8.86 2.02 9.38
N PHE A 80 -7.95 2.47 10.26
CA PHE A 80 -7.52 3.87 10.33
C PHE A 80 -6.01 4.07 10.35
N VAL A 81 -5.21 3.03 10.08
CA VAL A 81 -3.77 3.23 9.83
C VAL A 81 -3.65 3.83 8.42
N PRO A 82 -3.16 5.07 8.28
CA PRO A 82 -3.06 5.66 6.96
C PRO A 82 -2.02 4.93 6.14
N ALA A 83 -2.37 4.59 4.90
CA ALA A 83 -1.41 4.05 3.95
C ALA A 83 -0.37 5.14 3.60
N PRO A 84 0.87 4.76 3.25
CA PRO A 84 1.90 5.73 2.88
C PRO A 84 1.49 6.69 1.75
N THR A 85 0.71 6.19 0.77
CA THR A 85 0.15 6.96 -0.33
C THR A 85 -0.89 8.00 0.14
N GLU A 86 -1.59 7.73 1.24
CA GLU A 86 -2.55 8.67 1.84
C GLU A 86 -1.85 9.87 2.48
N PHE A 87 -0.63 9.71 3.03
CA PHE A 87 0.16 10.87 3.48
C PHE A 87 0.46 11.83 2.32
N GLN A 88 0.83 11.30 1.15
CA GLN A 88 1.05 12.13 -0.04
C GLN A 88 -0.25 12.83 -0.49
N ALA A 89 -1.38 12.13 -0.43
CA ALA A 89 -2.69 12.71 -0.75
C ALA A 89 -3.07 13.82 0.25
N ALA A 90 -2.86 13.60 1.54
CA ALA A 90 -3.15 14.55 2.60
C ALA A 90 -2.27 15.82 2.51
N LEU A 91 -0.98 15.68 2.18
CA LEU A 91 -0.10 16.82 1.90
C LEU A 91 -0.63 17.66 0.74
N LYS A 92 -1.03 17.01 -0.36
CA LYS A 92 -1.63 17.68 -1.53
C LYS A 92 -2.93 18.40 -1.16
N ALA A 93 -3.81 17.76 -0.39
CA ALA A 93 -5.05 18.35 0.09
C ALA A 93 -4.81 19.56 1.02
N SER A 94 -3.73 19.53 1.78
CA SER A 94 -3.29 20.62 2.68
C SER A 94 -2.53 21.73 1.95
N ASN A 95 -2.47 21.68 0.62
CA ASN A 95 -1.74 22.61 -0.24
C ASN A 95 -0.23 22.72 0.10
N VAL A 96 0.32 21.66 0.71
CA VAL A 96 1.74 21.54 1.01
C VAL A 96 2.42 20.95 -0.23
N LYS A 97 3.34 21.71 -0.83
CA LYS A 97 4.05 21.35 -2.08
C LYS A 97 5.22 20.40 -1.84
N ILE A 98 4.99 19.37 -1.04
CA ILE A 98 5.94 18.30 -0.73
C ILE A 98 5.54 17.05 -1.50
N ASP A 99 6.51 16.42 -2.16
CA ASP A 99 6.35 15.11 -2.78
C ASP A 99 7.24 14.09 -2.07
N ILE A 100 6.71 13.38 -1.08
CA ILE A 100 7.43 12.39 -0.28
C ILE A 100 7.88 11.20 -1.13
N ARG A 101 7.24 10.95 -2.27
CA ARG A 101 7.61 9.88 -3.21
C ARG A 101 9.01 10.08 -3.79
N LYS A 102 9.48 11.33 -3.87
CA LYS A 102 10.83 11.68 -4.33
C LYS A 102 11.91 11.40 -3.28
N LEU A 103 11.52 11.13 -2.04
CA LEU A 103 12.43 10.82 -0.94
C LEU A 103 12.63 9.32 -0.75
N VAL A 104 11.88 8.49 -1.48
CA VAL A 104 11.97 7.04 -1.33
C VAL A 104 13.31 6.54 -1.81
N LYS A 105 14.07 5.99 -0.88
CA LYS A 105 15.34 5.31 -1.10
C LYS A 105 15.17 3.83 -0.78
N ASP A 106 15.95 3.01 -1.45
CA ASP A 106 15.98 1.59 -1.13
C ASP A 106 16.48 1.32 0.28
N SER A 107 15.98 0.21 0.80
CA SER A 107 16.64 -0.54 1.84
C SER A 107 17.66 -1.47 1.16
N PRO A 108 18.98 -1.17 1.16
CA PRO A 108 19.99 -2.09 0.63
C PRO A 108 20.21 -3.32 1.54
N ARG A 109 19.26 -3.59 2.45
CA ARG A 109 19.48 -4.42 3.63
C ARG A 109 19.03 -5.85 3.36
N SER A 110 19.89 -6.78 3.78
CA SER A 110 19.65 -8.21 3.64
C SER A 110 18.48 -8.66 4.51
N LEU A 111 17.74 -9.66 4.04
CA LEU A 111 16.75 -10.40 4.83
C LEU A 111 17.39 -11.54 5.63
N GLU A 112 18.64 -11.87 5.35
CA GLU A 112 19.33 -13.03 5.94
C GLU A 112 19.54 -12.89 7.45
N GLY A 113 19.27 -13.96 8.20
CA GLY A 113 19.50 -14.04 9.64
C GLY A 113 18.53 -13.26 10.52
N LYS A 114 17.50 -12.62 9.94
CA LYS A 114 16.47 -11.88 10.67
C LYS A 114 15.39 -12.80 11.24
N ASN A 115 14.85 -12.43 12.40
CA ASN A 115 13.67 -13.11 12.95
C ASN A 115 12.40 -12.71 12.16
N ARG A 116 11.32 -13.51 12.28
CA ARG A 116 10.07 -13.31 11.52
C ARG A 116 9.42 -11.94 11.75
N SER A 117 9.46 -11.41 12.98
CA SER A 117 8.91 -10.09 13.29
C SER A 117 9.65 -8.97 12.52
N ILE A 118 10.97 -9.07 12.48
CA ILE A 118 11.81 -8.13 11.74
C ILE A 118 11.63 -8.29 10.22
N LEU A 119 11.49 -9.51 9.73
CA LEU A 119 11.16 -9.76 8.31
C LEU A 119 9.81 -9.13 7.91
N ALA A 120 8.81 -9.19 8.79
CA ALA A 120 7.50 -8.58 8.53
C ALA A 120 7.61 -7.05 8.44
N LEU A 121 8.28 -6.41 9.40
CA LEU A 121 8.53 -4.97 9.38
C LEU A 121 9.26 -4.54 8.08
N GLU A 122 10.34 -5.24 7.71
CA GLU A 122 11.09 -4.94 6.48
C GLU A 122 10.26 -5.19 5.20
N THR A 123 9.42 -6.23 5.19
CA THR A 123 8.49 -6.49 4.08
C THR A 123 7.49 -5.34 3.92
N GLY A 124 6.97 -4.82 5.03
CA GLY A 124 6.13 -3.62 5.07
C GLY A 124 6.81 -2.39 4.45
N VAL A 125 8.08 -2.15 4.79
CA VAL A 125 8.87 -1.05 4.20
C VAL A 125 9.04 -1.23 2.70
N ARG A 126 9.35 -2.44 2.24
CA ARG A 126 9.54 -2.76 0.81
C ARG A 126 8.24 -2.54 0.03
N LEU A 127 7.09 -2.99 0.55
CA LEU A 127 5.77 -2.74 -0.04
C LEU A 127 5.43 -1.25 -0.07
N SER A 128 5.68 -0.51 1.01
CA SER A 128 5.50 0.95 1.06
C SER A 128 6.35 1.66 0.01
N ASN A 129 7.63 1.29 -0.12
CA ASN A 129 8.54 1.88 -1.09
C ASN A 129 8.10 1.62 -2.53
N LEU A 130 7.57 0.43 -2.80
CA LEU A 130 6.99 0.08 -4.09
C LEU A 130 5.75 0.94 -4.39
N LEU A 131 4.77 0.99 -3.48
CA LEU A 131 3.54 1.78 -3.66
C LEU A 131 3.83 3.27 -3.89
N LEU A 132 4.74 3.86 -3.11
CA LEU A 132 5.14 5.26 -3.27
C LEU A 132 5.93 5.50 -4.56
N SER A 133 6.53 4.47 -5.14
CA SER A 133 7.27 4.55 -6.40
C SER A 133 6.38 4.66 -7.62
N VAL A 134 5.15 4.12 -7.54
CA VAL A 134 4.20 4.12 -8.65
C VAL A 134 3.96 5.57 -9.10
N GLN A 135 4.11 5.81 -10.41
CA GLN A 135 3.99 7.13 -11.06
C GLN A 135 5.01 8.19 -10.61
N ALA A 136 5.99 7.84 -9.77
CA ALA A 136 7.00 8.77 -9.26
C ALA A 136 8.43 8.37 -9.64
N ALA A 137 8.69 7.09 -9.83
CA ALA A 137 9.97 6.54 -10.28
C ALA A 137 9.90 6.10 -11.76
N ASP A 138 11.07 5.84 -12.35
CA ASP A 138 11.11 5.22 -13.67
C ASP A 138 10.73 3.72 -13.61
N LYS A 139 10.38 3.18 -14.78
CA LYS A 139 9.91 1.79 -14.92
C LYS A 139 10.91 0.75 -14.36
N ALA A 140 12.22 0.97 -14.58
CA ALA A 140 13.24 0.02 -14.15
C ALA A 140 13.34 -0.03 -12.61
N GLU A 141 13.23 1.13 -11.98
CA GLU A 141 13.20 1.24 -10.52
C GLU A 141 11.93 0.62 -9.91
N VAL A 142 10.76 0.81 -10.55
CA VAL A 142 9.52 0.15 -10.12
C VAL A 142 9.64 -1.38 -10.22
N ILE A 143 10.12 -1.91 -11.34
CA ILE A 143 10.38 -3.35 -11.54
C ILE A 143 11.28 -3.91 -10.43
N ARG A 144 12.38 -3.22 -10.15
CA ARG A 144 13.32 -3.64 -9.11
C ARG A 144 12.66 -3.68 -7.72
N ARG A 145 11.80 -2.70 -7.41
CA ARG A 145 11.04 -2.67 -6.14
C ARG A 145 9.97 -3.74 -6.06
N ILE A 146 9.35 -4.15 -7.17
CA ILE A 146 8.48 -5.33 -7.20
C ILE A 146 9.27 -6.57 -6.79
N GLY A 147 10.48 -6.75 -7.35
CA GLY A 147 11.39 -7.83 -6.95
C GLY A 147 11.75 -7.82 -5.47
N LEU A 148 12.11 -6.66 -4.91
CA LEU A 148 12.40 -6.54 -3.48
C LEU A 148 11.18 -6.85 -2.60
N ALA A 149 9.99 -6.40 -2.98
CA ALA A 149 8.76 -6.72 -2.26
C ALA A 149 8.49 -8.22 -2.28
N ARG A 150 8.67 -8.87 -3.45
CA ARG A 150 8.56 -10.33 -3.61
C ARG A 150 9.50 -11.09 -2.68
N GLU A 151 10.77 -10.69 -2.59
CA GLU A 151 11.74 -11.30 -1.66
C GLU A 151 11.27 -11.24 -0.20
N GLY A 152 10.67 -10.11 0.22
CA GLY A 152 10.13 -9.97 1.57
C GLY A 152 8.96 -10.93 1.82
N VAL A 153 8.01 -10.96 0.88
CA VAL A 153 6.84 -11.86 0.93
C VAL A 153 7.28 -13.33 0.96
N GLU A 154 8.28 -13.70 0.16
CA GLU A 154 8.87 -15.04 0.17
C GLU A 154 9.54 -15.38 1.51
N ALA A 155 10.32 -14.44 2.08
CA ALA A 155 10.99 -14.63 3.37
C ALA A 155 10.00 -14.81 4.54
N LEU A 156 8.77 -14.31 4.43
CA LEU A 156 7.70 -14.58 5.39
C LEU A 156 7.12 -16.00 5.30
N GLY A 157 7.44 -16.72 4.23
CA GLY A 157 6.94 -18.07 3.94
C GLY A 157 5.53 -18.06 3.36
N MET A 158 5.19 -17.04 2.57
CA MET A 158 3.87 -16.96 1.94
C MET A 158 3.66 -18.07 0.91
N PRO A 159 2.39 -18.50 0.68
CA PRO A 159 2.07 -19.55 -0.27
C PRO A 159 2.57 -19.21 -1.69
N PRO A 160 2.97 -20.23 -2.49
CA PRO A 160 3.41 -20.02 -3.87
C PRO A 160 2.41 -19.20 -4.71
N GLU A 161 1.12 -19.35 -4.45
CA GLU A 161 0.05 -18.65 -5.17
C GLU A 161 0.15 -17.12 -5.02
N VAL A 162 0.58 -16.63 -3.83
CA VAL A 162 0.82 -15.20 -3.58
C VAL A 162 2.02 -14.72 -4.37
N LEU A 163 3.10 -15.51 -4.38
CA LEU A 163 4.32 -15.19 -5.12
C LEU A 163 4.05 -15.18 -6.63
N GLU A 164 3.25 -16.13 -7.13
CA GLU A 164 2.82 -16.19 -8.53
C GLU A 164 1.99 -14.95 -8.93
N GLY A 165 1.14 -14.44 -8.03
CA GLY A 165 0.42 -13.18 -8.25
C GLY A 165 1.33 -11.97 -8.42
N ILE A 166 2.40 -11.89 -7.60
CA ILE A 166 3.43 -10.84 -7.73
C ILE A 166 4.23 -11.02 -9.02
N ASP A 167 4.63 -12.24 -9.35
CA ASP A 167 5.39 -12.56 -10.58
C ASP A 167 4.57 -12.26 -11.85
N SER A 168 3.26 -12.54 -11.84
CA SER A 168 2.36 -12.17 -12.93
C SER A 168 2.28 -10.66 -13.09
N THR A 169 2.10 -9.93 -11.98
CA THR A 169 2.04 -8.46 -12.01
C THR A 169 3.33 -7.85 -12.54
N LEU A 170 4.48 -8.38 -12.11
CA LEU A 170 5.79 -7.98 -12.61
C LEU A 170 5.86 -8.15 -14.13
N LYS A 171 5.51 -9.35 -14.62
CA LYS A 171 5.54 -9.68 -16.05
C LYS A 171 4.60 -8.77 -16.86
N ASP A 172 3.40 -8.53 -16.38
CA ASP A 172 2.40 -7.70 -17.06
C ASP A 172 2.84 -6.24 -17.11
N TYR A 173 3.43 -5.73 -16.03
CA TYR A 173 3.99 -4.39 -15.98
C TYR A 173 5.23 -4.26 -16.90
N GLU A 174 6.15 -5.22 -16.88
CA GLU A 174 7.31 -5.29 -17.78
C GLU A 174 6.87 -5.31 -19.25
N GLY A 175 5.88 -6.13 -19.58
CA GLY A 175 5.30 -6.25 -20.93
C GLY A 175 4.45 -5.06 -21.37
N GLY A 176 4.10 -4.15 -20.45
CA GLY A 176 3.24 -3.00 -20.73
C GLY A 176 1.76 -3.34 -20.85
N THR A 177 1.36 -4.53 -20.39
CA THR A 177 -0.04 -4.94 -20.23
C THR A 177 -0.70 -4.20 -19.07
N VAL A 178 0.07 -3.91 -18.02
CA VAL A 178 -0.32 -3.01 -16.92
C VAL A 178 0.46 -1.70 -17.07
N SER A 179 -0.24 -0.57 -17.09
CA SER A 179 0.35 0.78 -17.14
C SER A 179 0.71 1.31 -15.74
N ASP A 180 1.48 2.41 -15.68
CA ASP A 180 1.79 3.12 -14.42
C ASP A 180 0.52 3.57 -13.68
N THR A 181 -0.55 3.87 -14.40
CA THR A 181 -1.84 4.26 -13.83
C THR A 181 -2.62 3.08 -13.24
N GLU A 182 -2.44 1.88 -13.78
CA GLU A 182 -3.13 0.67 -13.34
C GLU A 182 -2.34 -0.09 -12.26
N LEU A 183 -1.02 0.09 -12.20
CA LEU A 183 -0.16 -0.65 -11.28
C LEU A 183 -0.50 -0.37 -9.81
N GLY A 184 -0.85 0.86 -9.44
CA GLY A 184 -1.22 1.21 -8.06
C GLY A 184 -2.39 0.36 -7.54
N PRO A 185 -3.57 0.40 -8.20
CA PRO A 185 -4.71 -0.45 -7.85
C PRO A 185 -4.39 -1.96 -7.82
N VAL A 186 -3.58 -2.46 -8.75
CA VAL A 186 -3.17 -3.89 -8.77
C VAL A 186 -2.34 -4.22 -7.52
N LEU A 187 -1.41 -3.36 -7.14
CA LEU A 187 -0.59 -3.55 -5.95
C LEU A 187 -1.40 -3.45 -4.66
N ASP A 188 -2.43 -2.61 -4.60
CA ASP A 188 -3.33 -2.54 -3.45
C ASP A 188 -4.10 -3.85 -3.25
N ILE A 189 -4.57 -4.47 -4.34
CA ILE A 189 -5.22 -5.79 -4.32
C ILE A 189 -4.25 -6.86 -3.83
N LEU A 190 -3.00 -6.87 -4.32
CA LEU A 190 -1.97 -7.80 -3.87
C LEU A 190 -1.63 -7.60 -2.39
N ALA A 191 -1.47 -6.35 -1.93
CA ALA A 191 -1.20 -6.03 -0.54
C ALA A 191 -2.34 -6.50 0.38
N LYS A 192 -3.58 -6.39 -0.08
CA LYS A 192 -4.74 -6.97 0.60
C LYS A 192 -4.67 -8.50 0.65
N GLY A 193 -4.36 -9.16 -0.48
CA GLY A 193 -4.20 -10.61 -0.52
C GLY A 193 -3.13 -11.12 0.46
N ILE A 194 -1.96 -10.48 0.48
CA ILE A 194 -0.88 -10.78 1.45
C ILE A 194 -1.38 -10.66 2.90
N ARG A 195 -2.14 -9.61 3.20
CA ARG A 195 -2.71 -9.40 4.54
C ARG A 195 -3.70 -10.50 4.90
N ASP A 196 -4.65 -10.78 4.01
CA ASP A 196 -5.69 -11.79 4.22
C ASP A 196 -5.04 -13.19 4.43
N ASP A 197 -4.02 -13.54 3.63
CA ASP A 197 -3.29 -14.81 3.77
C ASP A 197 -2.48 -14.92 5.07
N LEU A 198 -1.89 -13.81 5.54
CA LEU A 198 -1.19 -13.77 6.83
C LEU A 198 -2.16 -13.97 8.01
N GLU A 199 -3.34 -13.37 7.93
CA GLU A 199 -4.41 -13.53 8.92
C GLU A 199 -4.94 -14.98 8.93
N ASP A 200 -5.17 -15.58 7.76
CA ASP A 200 -5.71 -16.93 7.60
C ASP A 200 -4.71 -18.04 8.01
N GLN A 201 -3.40 -17.79 7.89
CA GLN A 201 -2.36 -18.70 8.36
C GLN A 201 -2.18 -18.71 9.89
N ALA A 202 -3.09 -18.06 10.62
CA ALA A 202 -3.08 -17.93 12.08
C ALA A 202 -1.86 -17.18 12.64
N ASP A 203 -1.26 -16.27 11.86
CA ASP A 203 -0.29 -15.29 12.36
C ASP A 203 -0.76 -13.84 12.12
N PRO A 204 -1.88 -13.40 12.75
CA PRO A 204 -2.35 -12.01 12.65
C PRO A 204 -1.30 -10.99 13.12
N THR A 205 -0.37 -11.41 13.98
CA THR A 205 0.72 -10.55 14.43
C THR A 205 1.62 -10.17 13.27
N LEU A 206 1.97 -11.08 12.36
CA LEU A 206 2.78 -10.73 11.19
C LEU A 206 2.06 -9.78 10.23
N ALA A 207 0.76 -9.95 10.00
CA ALA A 207 -0.03 -9.02 9.19
C ALA A 207 0.07 -7.58 9.73
N THR A 208 -0.13 -7.42 11.04
CA THR A 208 0.01 -6.11 11.71
C THR A 208 1.45 -5.58 11.69
N LEU A 209 2.46 -6.45 11.75
CA LEU A 209 3.87 -6.04 11.65
C LEU A 209 4.26 -5.57 10.23
N VAL A 210 3.72 -6.19 9.19
CA VAL A 210 3.87 -5.71 7.81
C VAL A 210 3.23 -4.32 7.67
N GLU A 211 2.04 -4.13 8.20
CA GLU A 211 1.38 -2.82 8.21
C GLU A 211 2.18 -1.77 9.01
N ALA A 212 2.73 -2.15 10.17
CA ALA A 212 3.58 -1.30 10.99
C ALA A 212 4.83 -0.85 10.23
N GLY A 213 5.49 -1.76 9.51
CA GLY A 213 6.67 -1.45 8.69
C GLY A 213 6.37 -0.42 7.60
N GLY A 214 5.26 -0.62 6.88
CA GLY A 214 4.81 0.32 5.85
C GLY A 214 4.47 1.70 6.44
N TRP A 215 3.75 1.74 7.56
CA TRP A 215 3.41 3.00 8.23
C TRP A 215 4.65 3.74 8.74
N VAL A 216 5.60 3.06 9.38
CA VAL A 216 6.87 3.67 9.83
C VAL A 216 7.62 4.31 8.67
N GLN A 217 7.66 3.64 7.51
CA GLN A 217 8.27 4.21 6.31
C GLN A 217 7.55 5.46 5.82
N GLY A 218 6.21 5.44 5.77
CA GLY A 218 5.42 6.62 5.41
C GLY A 218 5.69 7.81 6.36
N VAL A 219 5.69 7.56 7.66
CA VAL A 219 5.97 8.57 8.70
C VAL A 219 7.40 9.10 8.59
N TYR A 220 8.38 8.23 8.32
CA TYR A 220 9.77 8.66 8.11
C TYR A 220 9.88 9.67 6.96
N LEU A 221 9.30 9.36 5.80
CA LEU A 221 9.38 10.23 4.62
C LEU A 221 8.63 11.54 4.85
N LEU A 222 7.44 11.46 5.46
CA LEU A 222 6.64 12.63 5.84
C LEU A 222 7.39 13.55 6.82
N ALA A 223 7.86 13.00 7.93
CA ALA A 223 8.56 13.77 8.96
C ALA A 223 9.89 14.34 8.45
N THR A 224 10.62 13.60 7.63
CA THR A 224 11.85 14.10 6.97
C THR A 224 11.52 15.31 6.11
N ALA A 225 10.51 15.21 5.24
CA ALA A 225 10.16 16.30 4.34
C ALA A 225 9.65 17.55 5.08
N LEU A 226 8.78 17.36 6.08
CA LEU A 226 8.27 18.46 6.90
C LEU A 226 9.39 19.12 7.71
N GLY A 227 10.29 18.32 8.30
CA GLY A 227 11.40 18.78 9.12
C GLY A 227 12.45 19.57 8.32
N GLU A 228 12.76 19.13 7.09
CA GLU A 228 13.66 19.85 6.17
C GLU A 228 13.09 21.21 5.74
N GLN A 229 11.77 21.30 5.58
CA GLN A 229 11.09 22.53 5.16
C GLN A 229 10.59 23.40 6.33
N GLY A 230 10.79 22.96 7.57
CA GLY A 230 10.32 23.67 8.77
C GLY A 230 8.79 23.78 8.84
N VAL A 231 8.05 22.86 8.22
CA VAL A 231 6.60 22.88 8.19
C VAL A 231 6.04 22.40 9.53
N THR A 232 5.14 23.18 10.11
CA THR A 232 4.44 22.93 11.38
C THR A 232 2.94 23.18 11.22
N GLY A 233 2.15 23.07 12.30
CA GLY A 233 0.69 23.27 12.27
C GLY A 233 -0.04 22.08 11.66
N ASP A 234 -1.12 22.34 10.90
CA ASP A 234 -2.04 21.31 10.40
C ASP A 234 -1.33 20.19 9.60
N ALA A 235 -0.33 20.54 8.79
CA ALA A 235 0.45 19.57 8.03
C ALA A 235 1.32 18.65 8.90
N ALA A 236 1.90 19.19 9.97
CA ALA A 236 2.58 18.38 10.99
C ALA A 236 1.58 17.59 11.84
N GLY A 237 0.31 17.99 11.84
CA GLY A 237 -0.78 17.26 12.48
C GLY A 237 -0.98 15.84 11.94
N LEU A 238 -0.53 15.56 10.72
CA LEU A 238 -0.49 14.18 10.18
C LEU A 238 0.40 13.25 11.00
N LEU A 239 1.34 13.77 11.78
CA LEU A 239 2.20 12.98 12.68
C LEU A 239 1.56 12.77 14.08
N HIS A 240 0.44 13.42 14.39
CA HIS A 240 -0.31 13.22 15.64
C HIS A 240 -1.13 11.92 15.58
N GLN A 241 -0.45 10.78 15.68
CA GLN A 241 -1.08 9.45 15.66
C GLN A 241 -0.69 8.58 16.88
N PRO A 242 -0.94 9.05 18.12
CA PRO A 242 -0.53 8.32 19.32
C PRO A 242 -1.24 6.96 19.47
N THR A 243 -2.46 6.81 18.94
CA THR A 243 -3.21 5.55 18.99
C THR A 243 -2.65 4.49 18.04
N VAL A 244 -2.19 4.89 16.85
CA VAL A 244 -1.52 4.00 15.89
C VAL A 244 -0.20 3.51 16.48
N LEU A 245 0.57 4.41 17.09
CA LEU A 245 1.80 4.04 17.80
C LEU A 245 1.53 3.06 18.94
N ALA A 246 0.54 3.34 19.79
CA ALA A 246 0.17 2.44 20.88
C ALA A 246 -0.27 1.05 20.36
N HIS A 247 -1.01 1.03 19.23
CA HIS A 247 -1.44 -0.20 18.58
C HIS A 247 -0.25 -1.04 18.10
N PHE A 248 0.66 -0.48 17.30
CA PHE A 248 1.82 -1.22 16.79
C PHE A 248 2.77 -1.64 17.91
N THR A 249 3.06 -0.76 18.86
CA THR A 249 3.90 -1.08 20.02
C THR A 249 3.36 -2.28 20.78
N ARG A 250 2.05 -2.39 20.97
CA ARG A 250 1.42 -3.54 21.62
C ARG A 250 1.63 -4.83 20.81
N PHE A 251 1.33 -4.83 19.52
CA PHE A 251 1.51 -6.01 18.67
C PHE A 251 2.97 -6.46 18.60
N ILE A 252 3.91 -5.52 18.55
CA ILE A 252 5.35 -5.85 18.57
C ILE A 252 5.74 -6.48 19.91
N LYS A 253 5.27 -5.93 21.04
CA LYS A 253 5.47 -6.51 22.39
C LYS A 253 4.86 -7.91 22.52
N GLU A 254 3.73 -8.14 21.88
CA GLU A 254 3.01 -9.43 21.90
C GLU A 254 3.55 -10.45 20.90
N SER A 255 4.36 -10.05 19.91
CA SER A 255 5.03 -10.99 19.00
C SER A 255 5.96 -11.95 19.75
N ASP A 256 6.27 -13.10 19.15
CA ASP A 256 7.18 -14.09 19.76
C ASP A 256 8.55 -13.47 20.10
N ALA A 257 9.10 -12.67 19.18
CA ALA A 257 10.36 -11.97 19.39
C ALA A 257 10.25 -10.90 20.49
N GLY A 258 9.12 -10.20 20.59
CA GLY A 258 8.85 -9.24 21.66
C GLY A 258 8.79 -9.91 23.04
N ARG A 259 8.04 -11.02 23.15
CA ARG A 259 7.94 -11.81 24.38
C ARG A 259 9.27 -12.46 24.79
N ALA A 260 10.07 -12.86 23.80
CA ALA A 260 11.41 -13.43 24.02
C ALA A 260 12.46 -12.36 24.40
N GLY A 261 12.14 -11.07 24.29
CA GLY A 261 13.10 -9.99 24.56
C GLY A 261 14.21 -9.91 23.51
N ASP A 262 13.90 -10.22 22.25
CA ASP A 262 14.83 -10.05 21.14
C ASP A 262 15.35 -8.60 21.10
N LYS A 263 16.68 -8.44 21.08
CA LYS A 263 17.33 -7.12 21.20
C LYS A 263 16.90 -6.14 20.10
N ASP A 264 16.67 -6.62 18.88
CA ASP A 264 16.35 -5.77 17.75
C ASP A 264 14.90 -5.32 17.85
N VAL A 265 14.01 -6.22 18.28
CA VAL A 265 12.59 -5.90 18.55
C VAL A 265 12.43 -4.95 19.75
N VAL A 266 13.18 -5.16 20.83
CA VAL A 266 13.19 -4.27 22.00
C VAL A 266 13.66 -2.86 21.63
N ALA A 267 14.64 -2.74 20.73
CA ALA A 267 15.10 -1.44 20.25
C ALA A 267 14.01 -0.72 19.43
N VAL A 268 13.31 -1.44 18.54
CA VAL A 268 12.17 -0.89 17.78
C VAL A 268 11.07 -0.39 18.73
N ILE A 269 10.70 -1.20 19.73
CA ILE A 269 9.71 -0.82 20.75
C ILE A 269 10.11 0.48 21.45
N ALA A 270 11.37 0.62 21.85
CA ALA A 270 11.85 1.78 22.57
C ALA A 270 11.76 3.07 21.74
N GLU A 271 12.01 3.00 20.43
CA GLU A 271 11.86 4.15 19.54
C GLU A 271 10.38 4.50 19.31
N LEU A 272 9.48 3.52 19.19
CA LEU A 272 8.04 3.77 19.08
C LEU A 272 7.47 4.41 20.35
N ASP A 273 7.91 3.98 21.54
CA ASP A 273 7.51 4.58 22.82
C ASP A 273 7.94 6.07 22.90
N LYS A 274 9.13 6.42 22.39
CA LYS A 274 9.59 7.82 22.29
C LYS A 274 8.74 8.63 21.30
N MET A 275 8.43 8.07 20.14
CA MET A 275 7.54 8.70 19.16
C MET A 275 6.15 8.95 19.75
N GLN A 276 5.62 8.01 20.54
CA GLN A 276 4.30 8.15 21.15
C GLN A 276 4.26 9.35 22.10
N ALA A 277 5.33 9.58 22.86
CA ALA A 277 5.44 10.75 23.72
C ALA A 277 5.42 12.07 22.93
N ILE A 278 6.04 12.10 21.74
CA ILE A 278 6.02 13.26 20.85
C ILE A 278 4.62 13.44 20.23
N ALA A 279 4.06 12.39 19.65
CA ALA A 279 2.76 12.41 18.98
C ALA A 279 1.60 12.77 19.91
N SER A 280 1.77 12.59 21.22
CA SER A 280 0.77 12.94 22.25
C SER A 280 0.83 14.40 22.71
N LYS A 281 1.79 15.20 22.23
CA LYS A 281 1.84 16.63 22.54
C LYS A 281 0.61 17.34 21.94
N PRO A 282 0.14 18.45 22.53
CA PRO A 282 -0.94 19.23 21.94
C PRO A 282 -0.60 19.83 20.57
N GLU A 283 0.68 20.18 20.38
CA GLU A 283 1.21 20.75 19.14
C GLU A 283 2.64 20.21 18.91
N LEU A 284 3.02 20.02 17.65
CA LEU A 284 4.39 19.64 17.27
C LEU A 284 5.19 20.85 16.81
N THR A 285 6.35 21.05 17.44
CA THR A 285 7.37 21.99 16.98
C THR A 285 8.18 21.40 15.82
N THR A 286 8.97 22.24 15.14
CA THR A 286 9.93 21.76 14.12
C THR A 286 10.93 20.75 14.70
N ASP A 287 11.36 20.93 15.95
CA ASP A 287 12.28 20.00 16.61
C ASP A 287 11.61 18.67 16.91
N ASP A 288 10.31 18.69 17.23
CA ASP A 288 9.51 17.47 17.40
C ASP A 288 9.38 16.69 16.09
N VAL A 289 9.08 17.38 14.98
CA VAL A 289 9.00 16.77 13.65
C VAL A 289 10.34 16.13 13.26
N LYS A 290 11.45 16.83 13.50
CA LYS A 290 12.80 16.28 13.26
C LYS A 290 13.11 15.10 14.17
N ALA A 291 12.66 15.12 15.42
CA ALA A 291 12.81 13.99 16.33
C ALA A 291 12.02 12.77 15.83
N VAL A 292 10.79 12.95 15.34
CA VAL A 292 10.02 11.86 14.70
C VAL A 292 10.78 11.26 13.50
N ALA A 293 11.36 12.11 12.64
CA ALA A 293 12.19 11.63 11.53
C ALA A 293 13.41 10.85 12.02
N ALA A 294 14.06 11.29 13.09
CA ALA A 294 15.21 10.60 13.68
C ALA A 294 14.84 9.25 14.31
N HIS A 295 13.72 9.17 15.04
CA HIS A 295 13.25 7.92 15.65
C HIS A 295 12.82 6.90 14.61
N THR A 296 12.08 7.31 13.58
CA THR A 296 11.72 6.42 12.47
C THR A 296 12.94 5.97 11.67
N ALA A 297 13.92 6.85 11.43
CA ALA A 297 15.19 6.47 10.83
C ALA A 297 15.95 5.45 11.68
N ALA A 298 15.93 5.58 13.01
CA ALA A 298 16.53 4.62 13.93
C ALA A 298 15.83 3.26 13.89
N ILE A 299 14.48 3.23 13.83
CA ILE A 299 13.70 2.00 13.64
C ILE A 299 14.11 1.32 12.33
N LEU A 300 14.11 2.06 11.22
CA LEU A 300 14.48 1.58 9.89
C LEU A 300 15.96 1.17 9.78
N ALA A 301 16.81 1.52 10.76
CA ALA A 301 18.20 1.08 10.77
C ALA A 301 18.37 -0.34 11.35
N TRP A 302 17.38 -0.85 12.08
CA TRP A 302 17.40 -2.20 12.66
C TRP A 302 17.04 -3.29 11.67
N PHE A 303 16.38 -2.93 10.57
CA PHE A 303 15.94 -3.87 9.56
C PHE A 303 16.06 -3.28 8.17
#